data_AF-A0A6I3BBJ0-F1
#
_entry.id   AF-A0A6I3BBJ0-F1
#
_cell.length_a   1.000
_cell.length_b   1.000
_cell.length_c   1.000
_cell.angle_alpha   90.00
_cell.angle_beta   90.00
_cell.angle_gamma   90.00
#
_symmetry.space_group_name_H-M   'P 1'
#
loop_
_entity.id
_entity.type
_entity.pdbx_description
1 polymer ?
#
loop_
_entity_poly.entity_id
_entity_poly.type
_entity_poly.pdbx_seq_one_letter_code
_entity_poly.pdbx_strand_id
1 'polypeptide(L)'
;DIDRRIIGLLCCLAVIILSAVMLSQPTNNNWTILLLFLIGGFSFPLYAIGGAYTNDWVSPEQMGAAASQLVTLYGLGAMLGPLVAAPFLDILGAQGFAWSIISLHMLILLFLIYRIRAWHAPVTTKHWDDVSFHGRAFFIPATIASLGVGRKTKRP
;
A
#
# COMPACT_ATOMS: atom_id res chain seq x y z
N ASP A 1 16.09 -4.20 -0.14
CA ASP A 1 14.65 -3.90 -0.30
C ASP A 1 14.10 -3.22 0.94
N ILE A 2 13.38 -2.10 0.77
CA ILE A 2 12.69 -1.43 1.87
C ILE A 2 11.50 -2.31 2.28
N ASP A 3 11.33 -2.56 3.59
CA ASP A 3 10.17 -3.30 4.10
C ASP A 3 8.88 -2.59 3.68
N ARG A 4 8.01 -3.30 2.96
CA ARG A 4 6.74 -2.77 2.43
C ARG A 4 5.87 -2.17 3.54
N ARG A 5 5.96 -2.70 4.77
CA ARG A 5 5.21 -2.22 5.93
C ARG A 5 5.68 -0.84 6.38
N ILE A 6 6.97 -0.53 6.22
CA ILE A 6 7.52 0.80 6.52
C ILE A 6 6.96 1.82 5.52
N ILE A 7 6.86 1.47 4.24
CA ILE A 7 6.26 2.35 3.23
C ILE A 7 4.79 2.63 3.59
N GLY A 8 4.03 1.60 3.94
CA GLY A 8 2.64 1.77 4.39
C GLY A 8 2.51 2.65 5.64
N LEU A 9 3.43 2.50 6.60
CA LEU A 9 3.48 3.30 7.82
C LEU A 9 3.75 4.77 7.49
N LEU A 10 4.72 5.06 6.62
CA LEU A 10 5.04 6.43 6.19
C LEU A 10 3.87 7.09 5.43
N CYS A 11 3.18 6.34 4.58
CA CYS A 11 1.95 6.81 3.93
C CYS A 11 0.88 7.18 4.96
N CYS A 12 0.61 6.33 5.94
CA CYS A 12 -0.36 6.61 6.99
C CYS A 12 0.03 7.84 7.83
N LEU A 13 1.30 7.96 8.19
CA LEU A 13 1.81 9.10 8.95
C LEU A 13 1.66 10.41 8.16
N ALA A 14 1.98 10.39 6.85
CA ALA A 14 1.79 11.54 5.98
C ALA A 14 0.31 11.97 5.92
N VAL A 15 -0.62 11.02 5.75
CA VAL A 15 -2.06 11.32 5.73
C VAL A 15 -2.53 11.91 7.06
N ILE A 16 -2.08 11.38 8.20
CA ILE A 16 -2.42 11.92 9.52
C ILE A 16 -1.92 13.36 9.66
N ILE A 17 -0.68 13.65 9.27
CA ILE A 17 -0.11 15.00 9.33
C ILE A 17 -0.88 15.94 8.40
N LEU A 18 -1.15 15.55 7.16
CA LEU A 18 -1.90 16.36 6.19
C LEU A 18 -3.34 16.64 6.67
N SER A 19 -3.97 15.66 7.30
CA SER A 19 -5.31 15.82 7.88
C SER A 19 -5.29 16.72 9.11
N ALA A 20 -4.24 16.66 9.94
CA ALA A 20 -4.05 17.59 11.05
C ALA A 20 -3.80 19.03 10.56
N VAL A 21 -3.04 19.19 9.47
CA VAL A 21 -2.87 20.50 8.80
C VAL A 21 -4.22 20.99 8.28
N MET A 22 -5.05 20.13 7.70
CA MET A 22 -6.40 20.50 7.25
C MET A 22 -7.28 21.02 8.41
N LEU A 23 -7.15 20.46 9.62
CA LEU A 23 -7.86 20.97 10.81
C LEU A 23 -7.39 22.36 11.26
N SER A 24 -6.17 22.78 10.91
CA SER A 24 -5.66 24.11 11.26
C SER A 24 -6.18 25.23 10.37
N GLN A 25 -6.88 24.89 9.28
CA GLN A 25 -7.33 25.83 8.26
C GLN A 25 -8.87 25.94 8.27
N PRO A 26 -9.42 27.11 7.91
CA PRO A 26 -10.86 27.24 7.67
C PRO A 26 -11.31 26.31 6.54
N THR A 27 -12.52 25.75 6.67
CA THR A 27 -13.09 24.76 5.73
C THR A 27 -13.33 25.31 4.32
N ASN A 28 -13.39 26.64 4.16
CA ASN A 28 -13.55 27.33 2.87
C ASN A 28 -12.23 27.85 2.28
N ASN A 29 -11.09 27.30 2.70
CA ASN A 29 -9.79 27.70 2.16
C ASN A 29 -9.49 26.96 0.85
N ASN A 30 -9.02 27.68 -0.17
CA ASN A 30 -8.58 27.11 -1.46
C ASN A 30 -7.54 26.00 -1.30
N TRP A 31 -6.72 26.04 -0.24
CA TRP A 31 -5.73 25.01 0.07
C TRP A 31 -6.34 23.65 0.43
N THR A 32 -7.62 23.59 0.82
CA THR A 32 -8.31 22.34 1.19
C THR A 32 -8.32 21.34 0.04
N ILE A 33 -8.49 21.80 -1.20
CA ILE A 33 -8.48 20.91 -2.38
C ILE A 33 -7.11 20.26 -2.56
N LEU A 34 -6.03 21.03 -2.39
CA LEU A 34 -4.66 20.50 -2.47
C LEU A 34 -4.41 19.47 -1.35
N LEU A 35 -4.87 19.74 -0.14
CA LEU A 35 -4.75 18.81 0.99
C LEU A 35 -5.52 17.51 0.72
N LEU A 36 -6.74 17.59 0.19
CA LEU A 36 -7.53 16.41 -0.20
C LEU A 36 -6.84 15.60 -1.29
N PHE A 37 -6.24 16.27 -2.29
CA PHE A 37 -5.44 15.61 -3.31
C PHE A 37 -4.26 14.85 -2.72
N LEU A 38 -3.50 15.47 -1.80
CA LEU A 38 -2.37 14.82 -1.16
C LEU A 38 -2.80 13.67 -0.24
N ILE A 39 -3.85 13.87 0.56
CA ILE A 39 -4.45 12.82 1.42
C ILE A 39 -4.84 11.61 0.57
N GLY A 40 -5.56 11.81 -0.54
CA GLY A 40 -5.89 10.76 -1.48
C GLY A 40 -4.63 10.09 -2.04
N GLY A 41 -3.69 10.90 -2.52
CA GLY A 41 -2.43 10.44 -3.13
C GLY A 41 -1.59 9.54 -2.22
N PHE A 42 -1.56 9.80 -0.92
CA PHE A 42 -0.87 8.92 0.05
C PHE A 42 -1.73 7.74 0.54
N SER A 43 -3.06 7.80 0.39
CA SER A 43 -3.97 6.71 0.76
C SER A 43 -4.02 5.61 -0.31
N PHE A 44 -4.03 5.97 -1.60
CA PHE A 44 -4.15 5.00 -2.71
C PHE A 44 -3.06 3.91 -2.73
N PRO A 45 -1.77 4.20 -2.45
CA PRO A 45 -0.72 3.19 -2.44
C PRO A 45 -0.92 2.08 -1.40
N LEU A 46 -1.71 2.32 -0.33
CA LEU A 46 -1.92 1.34 0.73
C LEU A 46 -2.51 0.02 0.21
N TYR A 47 -3.39 0.08 -0.79
CA TYR A 47 -3.94 -1.13 -1.42
C TYR A 47 -2.84 -1.94 -2.13
N ALA A 48 -2.01 -1.28 -2.94
CA ALA A 48 -0.92 -1.95 -3.65
C ALA A 48 0.13 -2.51 -2.69
N ILE A 49 0.46 -1.78 -1.62
CA ILE A 49 1.39 -2.21 -0.57
C ILE A 49 0.84 -3.43 0.17
N GLY A 50 -0.45 -3.41 0.56
CA GLY A 50 -1.12 -4.53 1.21
C GLY A 50 -1.21 -5.78 0.32
N GLY A 51 -1.48 -5.60 -0.97
CA GLY A 51 -1.47 -6.67 -1.95
C GLY A 51 -0.08 -7.27 -2.15
N ALA A 52 0.94 -6.44 -2.31
CA ALA A 52 2.32 -6.90 -2.41
C ALA A 52 2.79 -7.61 -1.14
N TYR A 53 2.42 -7.09 0.04
CA TYR A 53 2.69 -7.74 1.31
C TYR A 53 1.97 -9.09 1.41
N THR A 54 0.71 -9.19 1.00
CA THR A 54 -0.03 -10.48 1.01
C THR A 54 0.59 -11.50 0.05
N ASN A 55 1.02 -11.05 -1.13
CA ASN A 55 1.66 -11.89 -2.13
C ASN A 55 2.98 -12.51 -1.64
N ASP A 56 3.70 -11.86 -0.72
CA ASP A 56 4.92 -12.40 -0.13
C ASP A 56 4.62 -13.62 0.80
N TRP A 57 3.36 -13.87 1.18
CA TRP A 57 2.96 -14.96 2.10
C TRP A 57 2.07 -16.04 1.47
N VAL A 58 1.68 -15.88 0.21
CA VAL A 58 0.71 -16.76 -0.46
C VAL A 58 1.42 -17.63 -1.51
N SER A 59 1.12 -18.92 -1.53
CA SER A 59 1.68 -19.84 -2.53
C SER A 59 1.17 -19.50 -3.94
N PRO A 60 1.93 -19.79 -5.01
CA PRO A 60 1.53 -19.47 -6.39
C PRO A 60 0.11 -19.94 -6.75
N GLU A 61 -0.27 -21.13 -6.29
CA GLU A 61 -1.56 -21.77 -6.55
C GLU A 61 -2.72 -21.04 -5.86
N GLN A 62 -2.43 -20.34 -4.77
CA GLN A 62 -3.42 -19.62 -3.95
C GLN A 62 -3.51 -18.13 -4.29
N MET A 63 -2.63 -17.59 -5.15
CA MET A 63 -2.58 -16.16 -5.46
C MET A 63 -3.91 -15.62 -6.00
N GLY A 64 -4.62 -16.39 -6.83
CA GLY A 64 -5.94 -15.99 -7.36
C GLY A 64 -6.99 -15.86 -6.26
N ALA A 65 -7.02 -16.80 -5.30
CA ALA A 65 -7.93 -16.76 -4.16
C ALA A 65 -7.58 -15.62 -3.17
N ALA A 66 -6.30 -15.35 -2.94
CA ALA A 66 -5.89 -14.22 -2.11
C ALA A 66 -6.26 -12.86 -2.75
N ALA A 67 -6.10 -12.73 -4.07
CA ALA A 67 -6.48 -11.51 -4.79
C ALA A 67 -7.99 -11.23 -4.71
N SER A 68 -8.83 -12.25 -4.85
CA SER A 68 -10.29 -12.06 -4.72
C SER A 68 -10.69 -11.64 -3.31
N GLN A 69 -10.08 -12.24 -2.28
CA GLN A 69 -10.30 -11.85 -0.88
C GLN A 69 -9.87 -10.40 -0.62
N LEU A 70 -8.73 -9.95 -1.15
CA LEU A 70 -8.28 -8.56 -1.01
C LEU A 70 -9.28 -7.57 -1.63
N VAL A 71 -9.83 -7.88 -2.81
CA VAL A 71 -10.84 -7.04 -3.46
C VAL A 71 -12.15 -7.03 -2.64
N THR A 72 -12.57 -8.18 -2.12
CA THR A 72 -13.75 -8.27 -1.25
C THR A 72 -13.57 -7.43 0.01
N LEU A 73 -12.41 -7.52 0.67
CA LEU A 73 -12.10 -6.72 1.87
C LEU A 73 -12.04 -5.22 1.55
N TYR A 74 -11.50 -4.85 0.39
CA TYR A 74 -11.50 -3.46 -0.07
C TYR A 74 -12.94 -2.94 -0.27
N GLY A 75 -13.80 -3.74 -0.91
CA GLY A 75 -15.22 -3.40 -1.06
C GLY A 75 -15.95 -3.24 0.28
N LEU A 76 -15.68 -4.14 1.23
CA LEU A 76 -16.22 -4.04 2.59
C LEU A 76 -15.75 -2.76 3.28
N GLY A 77 -14.46 -2.44 3.19
CA GLY A 77 -13.90 -1.19 3.72
C GLY A 77 -14.52 0.05 3.08
N ALA A 78 -14.76 0.03 1.76
CA ALA A 78 -15.42 1.12 1.04
C ALA A 78 -16.88 1.33 1.48
N MET A 79 -17.58 0.26 1.86
CA MET A 79 -18.92 0.34 2.45
C MET A 79 -18.89 0.86 3.89
N LEU A 80 -17.94 0.38 4.70
CA LEU A 80 -17.82 0.77 6.12
C LEU A 80 -17.30 2.20 6.28
N GLY A 81 -16.47 2.70 5.36
CA GLY A 81 -15.85 4.03 5.44
C GLY A 81 -16.86 5.16 5.65
N PRO A 82 -17.87 5.32 4.79
CA PRO A 82 -18.92 6.33 4.96
C PRO A 82 -19.74 6.14 6.25
N LEU A 83 -20.00 4.89 6.67
CA LEU A 83 -20.73 4.61 7.91
C LEU A 83 -19.94 5.04 9.15
N VAL A 84 -18.62 4.89 9.13
CA VAL A 84 -17.73 5.38 10.19
C VAL A 84 -17.56 6.89 10.10
N ALA A 85 -17.51 7.48 8.90
CA ALA A 85 -17.29 8.91 8.72
C ALA A 85 -18.54 9.77 9.01
N ALA A 86 -19.74 9.25 8.77
CA ALA A 86 -21.02 9.93 9.00
C ALA A 86 -21.15 10.55 10.41
N PRO A 87 -20.94 9.81 11.52
CA PRO A 87 -21.06 10.40 12.85
C PRO A 87 -20.03 11.50 13.13
N PHE A 88 -18.84 11.44 12.52
CA PHE A 88 -17.88 12.54 12.66
C PHE A 88 -18.41 13.81 12.00
N LEU A 89 -19.00 13.69 10.81
CA LEU A 89 -19.60 14.83 10.09
C LEU A 89 -20.80 15.41 10.83
N ASP A 90 -21.64 14.56 11.42
CA ASP A 90 -22.82 14.99 12.17
C ASP A 90 -22.44 15.77 13.43
N ILE A 91 -21.42 15.32 14.16
CA ILE A 91 -21.04 15.89 15.46
C ILE A 91 -20.06 17.08 15.30
N LEU A 92 -19.09 16.98 14.39
CA LEU A 92 -17.99 17.93 14.24
C LEU A 92 -18.14 18.84 13.01
N GLY A 93 -19.23 18.69 12.25
CA GLY A 93 -19.46 19.41 11.00
C GLY A 93 -18.40 19.08 9.95
N ALA A 94 -18.02 20.08 9.14
CA ALA A 94 -17.06 19.90 8.05
C ALA A 94 -15.67 19.43 8.50
N GLN A 95 -15.26 19.72 9.74
CA GLN A 95 -14.00 19.20 10.30
C GLN A 95 -14.05 17.70 10.60
N GLY A 96 -15.26 17.13 10.72
CA GLY A 96 -15.48 15.71 10.94
C GLY A 96 -14.83 14.82 9.88
N PHE A 97 -14.75 15.31 8.63
CA PHE A 97 -14.07 14.57 7.57
C PHE A 97 -12.60 14.30 7.92
N ALA A 98 -11.83 15.33 8.30
CA ALA A 98 -10.42 15.18 8.66
C ALA A 98 -10.23 14.27 9.89
N TRP A 99 -11.10 14.40 10.90
CA TRP A 99 -11.07 13.51 12.07
C TRP A 99 -11.36 12.04 11.73
N SER A 100 -12.27 11.78 10.80
CA SER A 100 -12.57 10.43 10.34
C SER A 100 -11.36 9.80 9.64
N ILE A 101 -10.68 10.57 8.78
CA ILE A 101 -9.47 10.14 8.07
C ILE A 101 -8.32 9.87 9.05
N ILE A 102 -8.09 10.77 10.02
CA ILE A 102 -7.10 10.60 11.08
C ILE A 102 -7.37 9.29 11.83
N SER A 103 -8.61 9.06 12.25
CA SER A 103 -8.98 7.89 13.06
C SER A 103 -8.74 6.57 12.30
N LEU A 104 -9.15 6.51 11.03
CA LEU A 104 -8.95 5.32 10.18
C LEU A 104 -7.47 5.06 9.89
N HIS A 105 -6.70 6.09 9.54
CA HIS A 105 -5.26 5.94 9.28
C HIS A 105 -4.48 5.64 10.56
N MET A 106 -4.92 6.15 11.70
CA MET A 106 -4.32 5.84 13.00
C MET A 106 -4.49 4.37 13.34
N LEU A 107 -5.66 3.78 13.07
CA LEU A 107 -5.90 2.35 13.25
C LEU A 107 -4.93 1.51 12.40
N ILE A 108 -4.77 1.87 11.12
CA ILE A 108 -3.83 1.20 10.20
C ILE A 108 -2.38 1.37 10.69
N LEU A 109 -1.99 2.58 11.09
CA LEU A 109 -0.65 2.88 11.59
C LEU A 109 -0.31 2.03 12.82
N LEU A 110 -1.22 1.96 13.81
CA LEU A 110 -1.05 1.13 15.00
C LEU A 110 -0.94 -0.35 14.65
N PHE A 111 -1.77 -0.82 13.73
CA PHE A 111 -1.70 -2.20 13.24
C PHE A 111 -0.35 -2.49 12.57
N LEU A 112 0.16 -1.60 11.72
CA LEU A 112 1.46 -1.76 11.07
C LEU A 112 2.62 -1.75 12.08
N ILE A 113 2.59 -0.87 13.07
CA ILE A 113 3.58 -0.84 14.16
C ILE A 113 3.59 -2.17 14.93
N TYR A 114 2.41 -2.63 15.34
CA TYR A 114 2.27 -3.94 15.99
C TYR A 114 2.81 -5.06 15.11
N ARG A 115 2.46 -5.06 13.82
CA ARG A 115 2.85 -6.07 12.86
C ARG A 115 4.35 -6.15 12.61
N ILE A 116 5.01 -4.98 12.50
CA ILE A 116 6.46 -4.88 12.32
C ILE A 116 7.20 -5.41 13.55
N ARG A 117 6.69 -5.11 14.76
CA ARG A 117 7.30 -5.57 16.02
C ARG A 117 7.08 -7.05 16.28
N ALA A 118 5.90 -7.57 15.95
CA ALA A 118 5.53 -8.94 16.24
C ALA A 118 6.23 -9.94 15.31
N TRP A 119 6.25 -9.69 13.99
CA TRP A 119 6.78 -10.66 13.01
C TRP A 119 7.85 -10.03 12.11
N HIS A 120 8.96 -10.74 11.94
CA HIS A 120 9.91 -10.45 10.87
C HIS A 120 9.33 -10.97 9.54
N ALA A 121 9.35 -10.13 8.50
CA ALA A 121 8.92 -10.58 7.17
C ALA A 121 9.89 -11.68 6.70
N PRO A 122 9.39 -12.84 6.21
CA PRO A 122 10.26 -13.77 5.52
C PRO A 122 10.79 -13.05 4.28
N VAL A 123 12.11 -12.98 4.15
CA VAL A 123 12.75 -12.51 2.92
C VAL A 123 12.55 -13.61 1.89
N THR A 124 11.34 -13.73 1.35
CA THR A 124 11.02 -14.72 0.33
C THR A 124 11.62 -14.27 -0.98
N THR A 125 12.90 -14.59 -1.20
CA THR A 125 13.39 -14.78 -2.56
C THR A 125 12.64 -15.99 -3.11
N LYS A 126 11.55 -15.76 -3.85
CA LYS A 126 10.88 -16.84 -4.60
C LYS A 126 11.94 -17.53 -5.45
N HIS A 127 12.01 -18.86 -5.42
CA HIS A 127 12.91 -19.57 -6.32
C HIS A 127 12.46 -19.29 -7.76
N TRP A 128 13.38 -19.32 -8.72
CA TRP A 128 13.05 -19.05 -10.13
C TRP A 128 11.99 -20.00 -10.69
N ASP A 129 11.71 -21.10 -10.00
CA ASP A 129 10.66 -22.05 -10.33
C ASP A 129 9.26 -21.69 -9.80
N ASP A 130 9.15 -20.72 -8.88
CA ASP A 130 7.87 -20.32 -8.26
C ASP A 130 7.28 -19.05 -8.91
N VAL A 131 8.01 -18.44 -9.84
CA VAL A 131 7.51 -17.35 -10.67
C VAL A 131 6.72 -17.92 -11.84
N SER A 132 5.52 -17.36 -12.07
CA SER A 132 4.64 -17.75 -13.15
C SER A 132 5.33 -17.64 -14.51
N PHE A 133 4.95 -18.46 -15.48
CA PHE A 133 5.55 -18.46 -16.82
C PHE A 133 5.57 -17.06 -17.46
N HIS A 134 4.50 -16.27 -17.28
CA HIS A 134 4.42 -14.88 -17.74
C HIS A 134 5.44 -13.97 -17.05
N GLY A 135 5.66 -14.15 -15.74
CA GLY A 135 6.72 -13.45 -15.00
C GLY A 135 8.10 -13.80 -15.53
N ARG A 136 8.37 -15.08 -15.82
CA ARG A 136 9.64 -15.51 -16.43
C ARG A 136 9.81 -14.93 -17.83
N ALA A 137 8.77 -15.00 -18.67
CA ALA A 137 8.78 -14.54 -20.05
C ALA A 137 9.19 -13.07 -20.20
N PHE A 138 8.80 -12.22 -19.25
CA PHE A 138 9.20 -10.82 -19.20
C PHE A 138 10.73 -10.63 -19.01
N PHE A 139 11.38 -11.52 -18.27
CA PHE A 139 12.83 -11.47 -18.01
C PHE A 139 13.67 -12.34 -18.96
N ILE A 140 13.05 -13.11 -19.87
CA ILE A 140 13.77 -13.92 -20.87
C ILE A 140 14.71 -13.06 -21.75
N PRO A 141 14.30 -11.90 -22.29
CA PRO A 141 15.20 -11.06 -23.07
C PRO A 141 16.41 -10.57 -22.27
N ALA A 142 16.20 -10.18 -21.01
CA ALA A 142 17.27 -9.76 -20.11
C ALA A 142 18.25 -10.91 -19.78
N THR A 143 17.71 -12.12 -19.59
CA THR A 143 18.51 -13.34 -19.34
C THR A 143 19.35 -13.70 -20.57
N ILE A 144 18.76 -13.69 -21.77
CA ILE A 144 19.46 -13.96 -23.03
C ILE A 144 20.54 -12.91 -23.30
N ALA A 145 20.23 -11.62 -23.09
CA ALA A 145 21.20 -10.53 -23.23
C ALA A 145 22.38 -10.69 -22.26
N SER A 146 22.13 -11.05 -21.00
CA SER A 146 23.18 -11.28 -20.00
C SER A 146 24.10 -12.46 -20.35
N LEU A 147 23.54 -13.54 -20.93
CA LEU A 147 24.30 -14.71 -21.39
C LEU A 147 25.14 -14.41 -22.64
N GLY A 148 24.69 -13.47 -23.47
CA GLY A 148 25.41 -13.02 -24.68
C GLY A 148 26.62 -12.12 -24.41
N VAL A 149 26.69 -11.46 -23.24
CA VAL A 149 27.76 -10.50 -22.90
C VAL A 149 29.05 -11.18 -22.42
N GLY A 150 29.01 -12.45 -22.02
CA GLY A 150 30.17 -13.19 -21.50
C GLY A 150 31.14 -13.78 -22.53
N ARG A 151 30.90 -13.65 -23.85
CA ARG A 151 31.62 -14.42 -24.88
C ARG A 151 32.49 -13.60 -25.86
N LYS A 152 32.95 -12.43 -25.45
CA LYS A 152 34.01 -11.68 -26.16
C LYS A 152 35.16 -11.37 -25.21
N THR A 153 36.14 -12.27 -25.08
CA THR A 153 37.57 -11.91 -25.06
C THR A 153 38.44 -13.16 -25.09
N LYS A 154 39.54 -13.04 -25.86
CA LYS A 154 40.61 -14.01 -26.17
C LYS A 154 40.35 -14.96 -27.33
N ARG A 155 40.52 -14.41 -28.53
CA ARG A 155 41.13 -15.15 -29.66
C ARG A 155 42.66 -15.02 -29.53
N PRO A 156 43.42 -16.08 -29.88
CA PRO A 156 44.87 -16.17 -29.70
C PRO A 156 45.65 -15.17 -30.55
#